data_AF-A0AAV4AG20-F1
#
_entry.id   AF-A0AAV4AG20-F1
#
_cell.length_a   1.000
_cell.length_b   1.000
_cell.length_c   1.000
_cell.angle_alpha   90.00
_cell.angle_beta   90.00
_cell.angle_gamma   90.00
#
_symmetry.space_group_name_H-M   'P 1'
#
loop_
_entity.id
_entity.type
_entity.pdbx_description
1 polymer ?
#
loop_
_entity_poly.entity_id
_entity_poly.type
_entity_poly.pdbx_seq_one_letter_code
_entity_poly.pdbx_strand_id
1 'polypeptide(L)'
;MAQITDQIIDTITQPPAKRQGAEMDVVISWLRRRVQILQNVDKETLTEIVRFCYYDSASRDDVIIQQGDHGDRMFILLRGSALVYIDTSLSGEEDVFIASPAPSPTRDPSHAPVANSQGSPDGKKRSRALDRSKYGRYIMKYGRDDQESYVA
;
A
#
# COMPACT_ATOMS: atom_id res chain seq x y z
N MET A 1 -14.53 -15.23 -4.72
CA MET A 1 -13.24 -14.60 -5.12
C MET A 1 -12.09 -14.93 -4.17
N ALA A 2 -12.31 -15.11 -2.87
CA ALA A 2 -11.24 -15.48 -1.92
C ALA A 2 -10.49 -16.77 -2.31
N GLN A 3 -11.21 -17.81 -2.75
CA GLN A 3 -10.66 -19.13 -3.11
C GLN A 3 -9.57 -19.07 -4.20
N ILE A 4 -9.74 -18.23 -5.24
CA ILE A 4 -8.75 -18.12 -6.31
C ILE A 4 -7.48 -17.44 -5.80
N THR A 5 -7.61 -16.43 -4.94
CA THR A 5 -6.45 -15.76 -4.36
C THR A 5 -5.66 -16.70 -3.45
N ASP A 6 -6.33 -17.53 -2.65
CA ASP A 6 -5.65 -18.54 -1.83
C ASP A 6 -4.89 -19.55 -2.70
N GLN A 7 -5.51 -20.04 -3.78
CA GLN A 7 -4.84 -20.93 -4.73
C GLN A 7 -3.59 -20.29 -5.36
N ILE A 8 -3.65 -19.00 -5.70
CA ILE A 8 -2.49 -18.27 -6.23
C ILE A 8 -1.39 -18.20 -5.18
N ILE A 9 -1.72 -17.84 -3.94
CA ILE A 9 -0.76 -17.75 -2.83
C ILE A 9 -0.11 -19.11 -2.61
N ASP A 10 -0.89 -20.19 -2.56
CA ASP A 10 -0.37 -21.55 -2.39
C ASP A 10 0.60 -21.91 -3.51
N THR A 11 0.27 -21.57 -4.77
CA THR A 11 1.13 -21.85 -5.93
C THR A 11 2.46 -21.09 -5.86
N ILE A 12 2.42 -19.78 -5.57
CA ILE A 12 3.63 -18.92 -5.55
C ILE A 12 4.43 -19.04 -4.24
N THR A 13 3.92 -19.74 -3.23
CA THR A 13 4.65 -20.05 -1.99
C THR A 13 5.50 -21.32 -2.14
N GLN A 14 5.16 -22.20 -3.09
CA GLN A 14 5.97 -23.39 -3.37
C GLN A 14 7.34 -23.04 -3.96
N PRO A 15 8.35 -23.91 -3.84
CA PRO A 15 9.65 -23.71 -4.48
C PRO A 15 9.54 -23.60 -6.02
N PRO A 16 10.35 -22.77 -6.69
CA PRO A 16 10.32 -22.60 -8.16
C PRO A 16 10.46 -23.89 -8.99
N ALA A 17 11.09 -24.92 -8.42
CA ALA A 17 11.24 -26.23 -9.06
C ALA A 17 9.92 -27.03 -9.13
N LYS A 18 9.00 -26.80 -8.17
CA LYS A 18 7.73 -27.52 -8.03
C LYS A 18 6.55 -26.81 -8.72
N ARG A 19 6.70 -25.53 -9.05
CA ARG A 19 5.69 -24.76 -9.79
C ARG A 19 5.69 -25.19 -11.26
N GLN A 20 4.83 -26.14 -11.63
CA GLN A 20 4.69 -26.64 -12.99
C GLN A 20 3.24 -27.08 -13.27
N GLY A 21 2.88 -27.12 -14.55
CA GLY A 21 1.58 -27.65 -14.99
C GLY A 21 0.42 -26.67 -14.84
N ALA A 22 -0.79 -27.20 -14.66
CA ALA A 22 -2.04 -26.44 -14.76
C ALA A 22 -2.19 -25.32 -13.71
N GLU A 23 -1.56 -25.46 -12.55
CA GLU A 23 -1.58 -24.42 -11.50
C GLU A 23 -0.90 -23.13 -11.96
N MET A 24 0.19 -23.24 -12.74
CA MET A 24 0.85 -22.06 -13.32
C MET A 24 -0.05 -21.35 -14.32
N ASP A 25 -0.75 -22.09 -15.18
CA ASP A 25 -1.65 -21.50 -16.18
C ASP A 25 -2.79 -20.71 -15.53
N VAL A 26 -3.27 -21.14 -14.35
CA VAL A 26 -4.25 -20.40 -13.53
C VAL A 26 -3.65 -19.07 -13.05
N VAL A 27 -2.45 -19.07 -12.48
CA VAL A 27 -1.78 -17.85 -12.02
C VAL A 27 -1.48 -16.89 -13.19
N ILE A 28 -0.96 -17.40 -14.30
CA ILE A 28 -0.67 -16.61 -15.52
C ILE A 28 -1.96 -15.97 -16.05
N SER A 29 -3.05 -16.74 -16.14
CA SER A 29 -4.35 -16.24 -16.60
C SER A 29 -4.89 -15.16 -15.66
N TRP A 30 -4.72 -15.33 -14.35
CA TRP A 30 -5.11 -14.34 -13.37
C TRP A 30 -4.28 -13.06 -13.49
N LEU A 31 -2.95 -13.17 -13.61
CA LEU A 31 -2.03 -12.04 -13.76
C LEU A 31 -2.39 -11.19 -14.98
N ARG A 32 -2.56 -11.82 -16.15
CA ARG A 32 -2.97 -11.11 -17.37
C ARG A 32 -4.27 -10.35 -17.20
N ARG A 33 -5.28 -10.96 -16.56
CA ARG A 33 -6.59 -10.33 -16.40
C ARG A 33 -6.57 -9.18 -15.38
N ARG A 34 -5.71 -9.24 -14.37
CA ARG A 34 -5.76 -8.34 -13.20
C ARG A 34 -4.69 -7.26 -13.24
N VAL A 35 -3.56 -7.50 -13.89
CA VAL A 35 -2.40 -6.61 -13.91
C VAL A 35 -2.24 -6.07 -15.32
N GLN A 36 -2.69 -4.83 -15.54
CA GLN A 36 -2.79 -4.23 -16.88
C GLN A 36 -1.44 -4.22 -17.62
N ILE A 37 -0.35 -3.90 -16.94
CA ILE A 37 1.00 -3.89 -17.53
C ILE A 37 1.45 -5.28 -18.02
N LEU A 38 0.86 -6.36 -17.51
CA LEU A 38 1.19 -7.74 -17.88
C LEU A 38 0.26 -8.33 -18.95
N GLN A 39 -0.74 -7.60 -19.44
CA GLN A 39 -1.73 -8.12 -20.39
C GLN A 39 -1.12 -8.62 -21.70
N ASN A 40 -0.16 -7.85 -22.23
CA ASN A 40 0.45 -8.09 -23.54
C ASN A 40 1.82 -8.79 -23.44
N VAL A 41 2.22 -9.21 -22.24
CA VAL A 41 3.45 -9.99 -22.04
C VAL A 41 3.21 -11.41 -22.53
N ASP A 42 4.18 -11.95 -23.26
CA ASP A 42 4.12 -13.30 -23.81
C ASP A 42 4.06 -14.38 -22.70
N LYS A 43 3.66 -15.60 -23.07
CA LYS A 43 3.44 -16.66 -22.07
C LYS A 43 4.74 -17.12 -21.42
N GLU A 44 5.85 -17.11 -22.15
CA GLU A 44 7.15 -17.60 -21.66
C GLU A 44 7.68 -16.65 -20.57
N THR A 45 7.68 -15.34 -20.84
CA THR A 45 8.05 -14.32 -19.86
C THR A 45 7.14 -14.35 -18.62
N LEU A 46 5.82 -14.52 -18.80
CA LEU A 46 4.91 -14.67 -17.64
C LEU A 46 5.17 -15.94 -16.84
N THR A 47 5.56 -17.02 -17.51
CA THR A 47 5.93 -18.28 -16.87
C THR A 47 7.16 -18.06 -15.99
N GLU A 48 8.16 -17.33 -16.47
CA GLU A 48 9.33 -16.96 -15.66
C GLU A 48 8.95 -16.06 -14.48
N ILE A 49 8.12 -15.04 -14.69
CA ILE A 49 7.63 -14.16 -13.62
C ILE A 49 6.95 -14.98 -12.51
N VAL A 50 6.04 -15.88 -12.87
CA VAL A 50 5.34 -16.76 -11.90
C VAL A 50 6.30 -17.74 -11.22
N ARG A 51 7.36 -18.15 -11.91
CA ARG A 51 8.36 -19.07 -11.36
C ARG A 51 9.26 -18.40 -10.32
N PHE A 52 9.61 -17.13 -10.51
CA PHE A 52 10.55 -16.41 -9.64
C PHE A 52 9.91 -15.45 -8.65
N CYS A 53 8.61 -15.14 -8.79
CA CYS A 53 7.92 -14.34 -7.79
C CYS A 53 7.82 -15.07 -6.44
N TYR A 54 7.57 -14.32 -5.38
CA TYR A 54 7.28 -14.85 -4.07
C TYR A 54 6.10 -14.10 -3.46
N TYR A 55 5.43 -14.76 -2.53
CA TYR A 55 4.43 -14.12 -1.70
C TYR A 55 5.11 -13.39 -0.54
N ASP A 56 4.72 -12.16 -0.30
CA ASP A 56 5.12 -11.38 0.87
C ASP A 56 3.88 -10.77 1.54
N SER A 57 3.89 -10.74 2.87
CA SER A 57 2.77 -10.26 3.68
C SER A 57 3.20 -9.06 4.50
N ALA A 58 2.46 -7.96 4.37
CA ALA A 58 2.64 -6.76 5.17
C ALA A 58 1.51 -6.63 6.21
N SER A 59 1.86 -6.23 7.42
CA SER A 59 0.90 -5.87 8.46
C SER A 59 0.38 -4.45 8.26
N ARG A 60 -0.73 -4.14 8.93
CA ARG A 60 -1.21 -2.76 9.02
C ARG A 60 -0.09 -1.88 9.56
N ASP A 61 0.09 -0.73 8.91
CA ASP A 61 1.08 0.29 9.25
C ASP A 61 2.54 -0.07 8.87
N ASP A 62 2.76 -1.15 8.12
CA ASP A 62 4.06 -1.42 7.50
C ASP A 62 4.31 -0.51 6.28
N VAL A 63 5.57 -0.13 6.10
CA VAL A 63 6.03 0.64 4.93
C VAL A 63 6.58 -0.35 3.90
N ILE A 64 5.90 -0.46 2.77
CA ILE A 64 6.27 -1.41 1.70
C ILE A 64 7.37 -0.81 0.81
N ILE A 65 7.25 0.47 0.45
CA ILE A 65 8.20 1.21 -0.38
C ILE A 65 8.43 2.58 0.27
N GLN A 66 9.69 3.01 0.37
CA GLN A 66 10.07 4.33 0.85
C GLN A 66 10.46 5.22 -0.34
N GLN A 67 9.92 6.45 -0.40
CA GLN A 67 10.27 7.40 -1.46
C GLN A 67 11.76 7.74 -1.38
N GLY A 68 12.44 7.70 -2.53
CA GLY A 68 13.87 7.92 -2.66
C GLY A 68 14.71 6.63 -2.64
N ASP A 69 14.13 5.49 -2.25
CA ASP A 69 14.84 4.20 -2.29
C ASP A 69 15.03 3.71 -3.74
N HIS A 70 16.11 2.96 -3.95
CA HIS A 70 16.37 2.32 -5.23
C HIS A 70 15.32 1.25 -5.53
N GLY A 71 14.60 1.38 -6.65
CA GLY A 71 13.61 0.40 -7.08
C GLY A 71 14.25 -0.87 -7.66
N ASP A 72 14.19 -1.97 -6.91
CA ASP A 72 14.68 -3.30 -7.33
C ASP A 72 13.54 -4.33 -7.53
N ARG A 73 12.32 -3.99 -7.11
CA ARG A 73 11.18 -4.91 -7.02
C ARG A 73 9.89 -4.29 -7.54
N MET A 74 9.02 -5.15 -8.07
CA MET A 74 7.65 -4.84 -8.42
C MET A 74 6.70 -5.65 -7.53
N PHE A 75 5.67 -4.98 -7.02
CA PHE A 75 4.68 -5.60 -6.13
C PHE A 75 3.30 -5.66 -6.80
N ILE A 76 2.57 -6.73 -6.55
CA ILE A 76 1.17 -6.90 -6.97
C ILE A 76 0.36 -7.15 -5.71
N LEU A 77 -0.59 -6.27 -5.42
CA LEU A 77 -1.41 -6.38 -4.22
C LEU A 77 -2.47 -7.48 -4.41
N LEU A 78 -2.32 -8.59 -3.69
CA LEU A 78 -3.26 -9.72 -3.73
C LEU A 78 -4.49 -9.49 -2.83
N ARG A 79 -4.29 -8.89 -1.65
CA ARG A 79 -5.32 -8.62 -0.62
C ARG A 79 -5.03 -7.30 0.10
N GLY A 80 -6.10 -6.66 0.60
CA GLY A 80 -6.02 -5.43 1.38
C GLY A 80 -5.83 -4.17 0.55
N SER A 81 -5.30 -3.13 1.19
CA SER A 81 -5.08 -1.81 0.61
C SER A 81 -3.79 -1.19 1.11
N ALA A 82 -3.11 -0.44 0.26
CA ALA A 82 -1.96 0.39 0.60
C ALA A 82 -2.32 1.88 0.45
N LEU A 83 -1.68 2.73 1.23
CA LEU A 83 -1.81 4.18 1.12
C LEU A 83 -0.53 4.75 0.50
N VAL A 84 -0.68 5.68 -0.42
CA VAL A 84 0.42 6.33 -1.12
C VAL A 84 0.54 7.76 -0.62
N TYR A 85 1.75 8.12 -0.20
CA TYR A 85 2.13 9.45 0.23
C TYR A 85 3.30 9.94 -0.64
N ILE A 86 3.35 11.24 -0.90
CA ILE A 86 4.46 11.90 -1.60
C ILE A 86 4.96 13.05 -0.75
N ASP A 87 6.27 13.04 -0.50
CA ASP A 87 7.02 14.18 -0.01
C ASP A 87 7.50 15.00 -1.21
N THR A 88 6.91 16.18 -1.41
CA THR A 88 7.25 17.09 -2.51
C THR A 88 8.68 17.61 -2.42
N SER A 89 9.25 17.68 -1.21
CA SER A 89 10.65 18.08 -1.02
C SER A 89 11.64 17.07 -1.61
N LEU A 90 11.25 15.80 -1.70
CA LEU A 90 12.05 14.72 -2.28
C LEU A 90 11.82 14.52 -3.78
N SER A 91 10.76 15.12 -4.34
CA SER A 91 10.42 14.97 -5.77
C SER A 91 11.23 15.90 -6.68
N GLY A 92 11.99 16.87 -6.12
CA GLY A 92 12.73 17.87 -6.91
C GLY A 92 11.82 18.86 -7.64
N GLU A 93 10.53 18.88 -7.29
CA GLU A 93 9.52 19.79 -7.81
C GLU A 93 9.57 21.04 -6.94
N GLU A 94 10.14 22.14 -7.45
CA GLU A 94 9.99 23.44 -6.79
C GLU A 94 8.49 23.76 -6.72
N ASP A 95 7.98 24.16 -5.55
CA ASP A 95 6.56 24.46 -5.30
C ASP A 95 6.03 25.55 -6.26
N VAL A 96 5.64 25.18 -7.48
CA VAL A 96 4.91 26.06 -8.40
C VAL A 96 3.43 25.77 -8.26
N PHE A 97 2.87 25.98 -7.08
CA PHE A 97 1.42 26.13 -6.95
C PHE A 97 1.08 27.30 -6.03
N ILE A 98 0.60 28.36 -6.69
CA ILE A 98 0.08 29.61 -6.14
C ILE A 98 -0.95 29.27 -5.05
N ALA A 99 -0.61 29.59 -3.80
CA ALA A 99 -1.57 29.65 -2.72
C ALA A 99 -2.68 30.62 -3.12
N SER A 100 -3.87 30.12 -3.44
CA SER A 100 -5.07 30.95 -3.31
C SER A 100 -5.15 31.35 -1.84
N PRO A 101 -5.19 32.66 -1.51
CA PRO A 101 -5.25 33.09 -0.13
C PRO A 101 -6.60 32.68 0.45
N ALA A 102 -6.61 31.67 1.31
CA ALA A 102 -7.77 31.40 2.15
C ALA A 102 -7.99 32.59 3.10
N PRO A 103 -9.24 33.04 3.32
CA PRO A 103 -9.55 34.20 4.13
C PRO A 103 -9.12 33.95 5.59
N SER A 104 -8.51 34.97 6.17
CA SER A 104 -7.95 34.97 7.52
C SER A 104 -9.01 34.58 8.57
N PRO A 105 -8.71 33.65 9.51
CA PRO A 105 -9.53 33.49 10.70
C PRO A 105 -9.24 34.68 11.63
N THR A 106 -10.26 35.50 11.84
CA THR A 106 -10.27 36.58 12.84
C THR A 106 -9.98 35.98 14.21
N ARG A 107 -8.83 36.32 14.79
CA ARG A 107 -8.47 36.01 16.17
C ARG A 107 -9.22 36.95 17.09
N ASP A 108 -10.18 36.43 17.85
CA ASP A 108 -10.60 37.06 19.11
C ASP A 108 -9.78 36.48 20.28
N PRO A 109 -9.14 37.32 21.10
CA PRO A 109 -8.32 36.87 22.22
C PRO A 109 -9.12 36.95 23.52
N SER A 110 -9.61 35.83 24.05
CA SER A 110 -9.83 35.68 25.49
C SER A 110 -10.39 34.30 25.83
N HIS A 111 -9.57 33.51 26.52
CA HIS A 111 -9.90 32.76 27.73
C HIS A 111 -9.02 31.51 27.83
N ALA A 112 -8.03 31.59 28.71
CA ALA A 112 -7.41 30.43 29.32
C ALA A 112 -8.46 29.62 30.12
N PRO A 113 -8.21 28.32 30.32
CA PRO A 113 -7.90 27.96 31.71
C PRO A 113 -6.72 26.99 31.85
N VAL A 114 -6.08 27.18 33.00
CA VAL A 114 -5.05 26.35 33.62
C VAL A 114 -5.67 25.02 34.07
N ALA A 115 -5.01 23.89 33.80
CA ALA A 115 -5.14 22.70 34.64
C ALA A 115 -3.91 21.79 34.48
N ASN A 116 -3.34 21.45 35.63
CA ASN A 116 -2.10 20.72 35.86
C ASN A 116 -2.48 19.32 36.39
N SER A 117 -1.87 18.23 35.92
CA SER A 117 -1.81 16.97 36.68
C SER A 117 -0.74 16.01 36.15
N GLN A 118 0.17 15.64 37.05
CA GLN A 118 1.21 14.62 36.96
C GLN A 118 0.68 13.18 37.21
N GLY A 119 1.41 12.18 36.71
CA GLY A 119 1.40 10.76 37.13
C GLY A 119 0.37 9.88 36.40
N SER A 120 0.62 8.64 35.95
CA SER A 120 1.66 7.66 36.24
C SER A 120 1.67 6.55 35.14
N PRO A 121 2.64 5.61 35.15
CA PRO A 121 2.98 4.76 34.01
C PRO A 121 2.25 3.42 34.04
N ASP A 122 1.53 3.07 32.95
CA ASP A 122 0.97 1.73 32.79
C ASP A 122 1.29 1.16 31.42
N GLY A 123 2.03 0.06 31.45
CA GLY A 123 2.45 -0.73 30.31
C GLY A 123 1.25 -1.33 29.58
N LYS A 124 1.02 -0.85 28.37
CA LYS A 124 0.52 -1.66 27.25
C LYS A 124 1.40 -1.32 26.07
N LYS A 125 2.08 -2.33 25.50
CA LYS A 125 2.68 -2.24 24.15
C LYS A 125 1.52 -1.97 23.17
N ARG A 126 1.08 -0.72 23.10
CA ARG A 126 0.31 -0.20 21.97
C ARG A 126 1.29 -0.31 20.82
N SER A 127 1.02 -1.20 19.87
CA SER A 127 1.66 -1.14 18.55
C SER A 127 1.55 0.32 18.12
N ARG A 128 2.68 1.04 18.13
CA ARG A 128 2.68 2.48 17.96
C ARG A 128 2.23 2.70 16.53
N ALA A 129 1.00 3.19 16.35
CA ALA A 129 0.45 3.46 15.04
C ALA A 129 1.47 4.28 14.24
N LEU A 130 1.68 3.91 12.98
CA LEU A 130 2.67 4.60 12.15
C LEU A 130 2.30 6.08 12.07
N ASP A 131 3.24 6.93 12.47
CA ASP A 131 3.11 8.37 12.24
C ASP A 131 3.25 8.63 10.74
N ARG A 132 2.12 8.94 10.11
CA ARG A 132 2.03 9.12 8.65
C ARG A 132 2.40 10.52 8.20
N SER A 133 2.47 11.48 9.13
CA SER A 133 2.79 12.88 8.82
C SER A 133 4.19 13.06 8.24
N LYS A 134 5.10 12.10 8.52
CA LYS A 134 6.49 12.11 8.04
C LYS A 134 6.69 11.64 6.59
N TYR A 135 5.66 11.13 5.92
CA TYR A 135 5.75 10.65 4.52
C TYR A 135 5.23 11.68 3.51
N GLY A 136 4.97 12.91 3.95
CA GLY A 136 4.41 13.96 3.12
C GLY A 136 2.90 13.86 2.97
N ARG A 137 2.40 14.31 1.82
CA ARG A 137 0.96 14.44 1.58
C ARG A 137 0.38 13.12 1.10
N TYR A 138 -0.79 12.76 1.63
CA TYR A 138 -1.59 11.65 1.11
C TYR A 138 -2.07 11.96 -0.31
N ILE A 139 -1.83 11.02 -1.23
CA ILE A 139 -2.21 11.15 -2.64
C ILE A 139 -3.37 10.23 -2.98
N MET A 140 -3.23 8.93 -2.70
CA MET A 140 -4.23 7.95 -3.08
C MET A 140 -4.16 6.68 -2.23
N LYS A 141 -5.24 5.91 -2.28
CA LYS A 141 -5.33 4.55 -1.76
C LYS A 141 -5.30 3.58 -2.93
N TYR A 142 -4.44 2.58 -2.84
CA TYR A 142 -4.33 1.49 -3.80
C TYR A 142 -4.90 0.20 -3.20
N GLY A 143 -5.64 -0.57 -3.99
CA GLY A 143 -6.38 -1.75 -3.52
C GLY A 143 -7.87 -1.48 -3.37
N ARG A 144 -8.68 -2.54 -3.34
CA ARG A 144 -10.12 -2.42 -3.12
C ARG A 144 -10.39 -2.35 -1.63
N ASP A 145 -11.22 -1.40 -1.21
CA ASP A 145 -11.97 -1.58 0.02
C ASP A 145 -12.89 -2.78 -0.19
N ASP A 146 -12.75 -3.82 0.63
CA ASP A 146 -13.81 -4.79 0.86
C ASP A 146 -14.95 -4.11 1.64
N GLN A 147 -15.47 -3.01 1.09
CA GLN A 147 -16.75 -2.44 1.45
C GLN A 147 -17.69 -2.79 0.29
N GLU A 148 -18.33 -3.96 0.42
CA GLU A 148 -19.60 -4.22 -0.24
C GLU A 148 -20.54 -3.06 0.13
N SER A 149 -20.58 -2.03 -0.69
CA SER A 149 -21.75 -1.17 -0.78
C SER A 149 -22.83 -1.98 -1.47
N TYR A 150 -23.61 -2.69 -0.65
CA TYR A 150 -24.96 -3.09 -1.00
C TYR A 150 -25.69 -1.83 -1.48
N VAL A 151 -25.92 -1.74 -2.79
CA VAL A 151 -26.96 -0.86 -3.34
C VAL A 151 -27.87 -1.78 -4.13
N ALA A 152 -29.10 -1.85 -3.62
CA ALA A 152 -30.21 -2.66 -4.09
C ALA A 152 -30.58 -2.40 -5.54
#